data_AF-A0A447U352-F1
#
_entry.id   AF-A0A447U352-F1
#
_cell.length_a   1.000
_cell.length_b   1.000
_cell.length_c   1.000
_cell.angle_alpha   90.00
_cell.angle_beta   90.00
_cell.angle_gamma   90.00
#
_symmetry.space_group_name_H-M   'P 1'
#
loop_
_entity.id
_entity.type
_entity.pdbx_description
1 polymer ?
#
loop_
_entity_poly.entity_id
_entity_poly.type
_entity_poly.pdbx_seq_one_letter_code
_entity_poly.pdbx_strand_id
1 'polypeptide(L)' 'MQALKSGAIRFACEQPDSGHNHPRNLFVWRSNLLGSSGKGHEYMLKYLLGTDSGIQGEALGSSGRN' A
#
# COMPACT_ATOMS: atom_id res chain seq x y z
N MET A 1 24.99 12.25 1.42
CA MET A 1 24.99 11.27 2.53
C MET A 1 24.68 11.89 3.90
N GLN A 2 25.08 13.14 4.19
CA GLN A 2 24.79 13.76 5.50
C GLN A 2 23.29 13.87 5.81
N ALA A 3 22.46 14.34 4.86
CA ALA A 3 21.01 14.43 5.07
C ALA A 3 20.37 13.08 5.46
N LEU A 4 20.76 11.99 4.79
CA LEU A 4 20.32 10.63 5.10
C LEU A 4 20.83 10.16 6.48
N LYS A 5 22.10 10.42 6.80
CA LYS A 5 22.69 10.09 8.12
C LYS A 5 22.05 10.90 9.26
N SER A 6 21.66 12.14 9.00
CA SER A 6 20.99 13.02 9.96
C SER A 6 19.48 12.77 10.09
N GLY A 7 18.89 11.98 9.19
CA GLY A 7 17.45 11.73 9.14
C GLY A 7 16.60 12.82 8.48
N ALA A 8 17.21 13.92 8.00
CA ALA A 8 16.52 14.99 7.28
C ALA A 8 15.90 14.52 5.95
N ILE A 9 16.48 13.50 5.32
CA ILE A 9 15.89 12.75 4.20
C ILE A 9 15.86 11.29 4.62
N ARG A 10 14.76 10.59 4.36
CA ARG A 10 14.56 9.19 4.71
C ARG A 10 14.06 8.40 3.52
N PHE A 11 14.15 7.07 3.57
CA PHE A 11 13.61 6.25 2.49
C PHE A 11 12.08 6.23 2.53
N ALA A 12 11.44 6.29 1.36
CA ALA A 12 9.98 6.27 1.25
C ALA A 12 9.36 5.00 1.86
N CYS A 13 10.07 3.86 1.79
CA CYS A 13 9.62 2.59 2.36
C CYS A 13 9.54 2.57 3.89
N GLU A 14 10.13 3.54 4.59
CA GLU A 14 10.00 3.68 6.04
C GLU A 14 8.63 4.29 6.44
N GLN A 15 7.94 4.95 5.50
CA GLN A 15 6.64 5.59 5.68
C GLN A 15 5.77 5.42 4.41
N PRO A 16 5.45 4.17 4.00
CA PRO A 16 4.78 3.90 2.74
C PRO A 16 3.31 4.38 2.73
N ASP A 17 2.71 4.50 3.92
CA ASP A 17 1.35 4.98 4.18
C ASP A 17 1.26 6.51 4.29
N SER A 18 2.39 7.22 4.29
CA SER A 18 2.36 8.68 4.20
C SER A 18 1.76 9.10 2.86
N GLY A 19 1.01 10.21 2.86
CA GLY A 19 0.33 10.72 1.66
C GLY A 19 1.24 11.09 0.48
N HIS A 20 2.56 10.94 0.58
CA HIS A 20 3.51 11.25 -0.48
C HIS A 20 4.28 10.03 -1.01
N ASN A 21 4.27 8.90 -0.31
CA ASN A 21 5.23 7.81 -0.55
C ASN A 21 4.65 6.60 -1.28
N HIS A 22 3.54 6.78 -2.00
CA HIS A 22 2.89 5.71 -2.73
C HIS A 22 2.58 6.10 -4.19
N PRO A 23 2.51 5.12 -5.11
CA PRO A 23 2.28 5.40 -6.52
C PRO A 23 0.88 6.02 -6.72
N ARG A 24 0.82 7.06 -7.55
CA ARG A 24 -0.41 7.77 -7.89
C ARG A 24 -0.95 7.43 -9.28
N ASN A 25 -0.06 7.02 -10.18
CA ASN A 25 -0.39 6.64 -11.54
C ASN A 25 0.20 5.25 -11.79
N LEU A 26 -0.63 4.35 -12.32
CA LEU A 26 -0.24 2.98 -12.64
C LEU A 26 -0.80 2.62 -14.01
N PHE A 27 0.09 2.32 -14.96
CA PHE A 27 -0.30 1.82 -16.28
C PHE A 27 -0.27 0.29 -16.28
N VAL A 28 -1.37 -0.33 -16.70
CA VAL A 28 -1.48 -1.78 -16.88
C VAL A 28 -1.81 -2.06 -18.34
N TRP A 29 -0.93 -2.79 -19.02
CA TRP A 29 -1.10 -3.19 -20.42
C TRP A 29 -0.68 -4.65 -20.58
N ARG A 30 -1.44 -5.41 -21.39
CA ARG A 30 -1.26 -6.85 -21.65
C ARG A 30 -1.10 -7.72 -20.39
N SER A 31 -1.61 -7.23 -19.26
CA SER A 31 -1.65 -7.93 -17.99
C SER A 31 -3.05 -7.82 -17.43
N ASN A 32 -3.51 -8.88 -16.78
CA ASN A 32 -4.72 -8.86 -15.98
C ASN A 32 -4.34 -8.85 -14.50
N LEU A 33 -3.72 -7.76 -14.05
CA LEU A 33 -3.23 -7.60 -12.68
C LEU A 33 -4.35 -7.78 -11.66
N LEU A 34 -5.49 -7.14 -11.91
CA LEU A 34 -6.61 -7.15 -10.98
C LEU A 34 -7.47 -8.42 -11.07
N GLY A 35 -7.40 -9.21 -12.14
CA GLY A 35 -8.27 -10.39 -12.30
C GLY A 35 -7.55 -11.74 -12.38
N SER A 36 -6.22 -11.78 -12.35
CA SER A 36 -5.46 -13.03 -12.49
C SER A 36 -4.18 -13.07 -11.67
N SER A 37 -3.19 -12.24 -12.01
CA SER A 37 -1.84 -12.35 -11.43
C SER A 37 -1.71 -11.70 -10.05
N GLY A 38 -2.67 -10.86 -9.67
CA GLY A 38 -2.72 -10.16 -8.41
C GLY A 38 -3.08 -11.06 -7.24
N LYS A 39 -2.06 -11.65 -6.59
CA LYS A 39 -2.24 -12.28 -5.28
C LYS A 39 -2.70 -11.24 -4.27
N GLY A 40 -3.73 -11.57 -3.48
CA GLY A 40 -4.33 -10.61 -2.55
C GLY A 40 -5.22 -9.58 -3.25
N HIS A 41 -6.04 -10.02 -4.21
CA HIS A 41 -7.00 -9.19 -4.95
C HIS A 41 -7.75 -8.18 -4.08
N GLU A 42 -8.37 -8.64 -2.99
CA GLU A 42 -9.14 -7.78 -2.07
C GLU A 42 -8.30 -6.69 -1.39
N TYR A 43 -7.00 -6.93 -1.17
CA TYR A 43 -6.09 -5.92 -0.64
C TYR A 43 -5.77 -4.83 -1.67
N MET A 44 -5.68 -5.18 -2.95
CA MET A 44 -5.53 -4.16 -4.01
C MET A 44 -6.79 -3.32 -4.16
N LEU A 45 -7.98 -3.93 -4.10
CA LEU A 45 -9.24 -3.18 -4.11
C LEU A 45 -9.29 -2.16 -2.95
N LYS A 46 -9.00 -2.61 -1.73
CA LYS A 46 -9.04 -1.75 -0.54
C LYS A 46 -7.96 -0.66 -0.53
N TYR A 47 -6.70 -1.01 -0.73
CA TYR A 47 -5.57 -0.11 -0.45
C TYR A 47 -5.05 0.64 -1.68
N LEU A 48 -5.19 0.07 -2.89
CA LEU A 48 -4.72 0.71 -4.11
C LEU A 48 -5.84 1.48 -4.81
N LEU A 49 -7.04 0.90 -4.89
CA LEU A 49 -8.18 1.52 -5.58
C LEU A 49 -9.11 2.29 -4.63
N GLY A 50 -9.15 1.93 -3.35
CA GLY A 50 -10.04 2.57 -2.37
C GLY A 50 -11.52 2.20 -2.58
N THR A 51 -11.79 1.01 -3.14
CA THR A 51 -13.16 0.51 -3.35
C THR A 51 -13.58 -0.44 -2.23
N ASP A 52 -14.84 -0.88 -2.25
CA ASP A 52 -15.30 -1.98 -1.42
C ASP A 52 -14.42 -3.23 -1.62
N SER A 53 -14.27 -4.02 -0.55
CA SER A 53 -13.42 -5.22 -0.53
C SER A 53 -13.99 -6.27 0.42
N GLY A 54 -13.78 -7.55 0.10
CA GLY A 54 -14.20 -8.72 0.89
C GLY A 54 -13.17 -9.24 1.90
N ILE A 55 -12.25 -8.39 2.39
CA ILE A 55 -11.28 -8.82 3.43
C ILE A 55 -12.03 -9.16 4.72
N GLN A 56 -11.97 -10.42 5.16
CA GLN A 56 -12.63 -10.90 6.38
C GLN A 56 -11.73 -10.84 7.63
N GLY A 57 -10.41 -10.95 7.42
CA GLY A 57 -9.44 -10.94 8.52
C GLY A 57 -9.20 -9.56 9.09
N GLU A 58 -8.91 -9.52 10.39
CA GLU A 58 -8.53 -8.30 11.09
C GLU A 58 -7.12 -7.84 10.72
N ALA A 59 -6.94 -6.53 10.55
CA ALA A 59 -5.62 -5.94 10.35
C ALA A 59 -4.84 -5.97 11.67
N LEU A 60 -3.51 -6.04 11.57
CA LEU A 60 -2.66 -5.86 12.75
C LEU A 60 -2.98 -4.53 13.45
N GLY A 61 -3.19 -4.57 14.76
CA GLY A 61 -3.57 -3.39 15.57
C GLY A 61 -5.07 -3.09 15.62
N SER A 62 -5.93 -3.86 14.94
CA SER A 62 -7.39 -3.68 15.06
C SER A 62 -7.99 -4.28 16.34
N SER A 63 -7.39 -5.33 16.92
CA SER A 63 -7.83 -5.95 18.18
C SER A 63 -7.38 -5.21 19.46
N GLY A 64 -7.16 -3.88 19.40
CA GLY A 64 -6.49 -3.11 20.46
C GLY A 64 -7.20 -1.82 20.91
N ARG A 65 -8.54 -1.81 20.95
CA ARG A 65 -9.30 -0.77 21.65
C ARG A 65 -10.13 -1.39 22.77
N ASN A 66 -9.51 -1.47 23.95
CA ASN A 66 -10.15 -1.31 25.27
C ASN A 66 -9.34 -0.27 26.03
#